data_AF-M2QW28-F1
#
_entry.id   AF-M2QW28-F1
#
_cell.length_a   1.000
_cell.length_b   1.000
_cell.length_c   1.000
_cell.angle_alpha   90.00
_cell.angle_beta   90.00
_cell.angle_gamma   90.00
#
_symmetry.space_group_name_H-M   'P 1'
#
loop_
_entity.id
_entity.type
_entity.pdbx_description
1 polymer ?
#
loop_
_entity_poly.entity_id
_entity_poly.type
_entity_poly.pdbx_seq_one_letter_code
_entity_poly.pdbx_strand_id
1 'polypeptide(L)'
;VLCPSCPQPGMNMDPRWRSRPEHLRYLEAIFTTMDGNFQQNQRDKPSDPNDFALTEGAAYFANVQDFKVYQRDLGPLEREVSYGGRVSGTVGLSCARHMFILPGGGVDLQKGERFANVDFATISGLQRWMNILLIIAGYDINCQYRKNFQKRMKWFETNRSRLLSIQHVRFPRTFSVIGKFHLPAHTASCRYKFSYYWMPGAAMTDGEAPE
;
A
#
# COMPACT_ATOMS: atom_id res chain seq x y z
N VAL A 1 -13.51 -7.53 -2.58
CA VAL A 1 -14.24 -7.74 -1.31
C VAL A 1 -13.53 -6.95 -0.21
N LEU A 2 -14.26 -6.34 0.73
CA LEU A 2 -13.64 -5.67 1.88
C LEU A 2 -13.38 -6.68 2.99
N CYS A 3 -12.26 -6.54 3.71
CA CYS A 3 -12.07 -7.28 4.95
C CYS A 3 -13.17 -6.90 5.95
N PRO A 4 -13.99 -7.86 6.44
CA PRO A 4 -15.09 -7.58 7.36
C PRO A 4 -14.61 -7.19 8.76
N SER A 5 -13.39 -7.57 9.13
CA SER A 5 -12.79 -7.31 10.44
C SER A 5 -11.90 -6.07 10.49
N CYS A 6 -11.51 -5.51 9.32
CA CYS A 6 -10.83 -4.22 9.29
C CYS A 6 -11.80 -3.12 9.73
N PRO A 7 -11.31 -2.03 10.33
CA PRO A 7 -12.17 -0.91 10.71
C PRO A 7 -12.80 -0.28 9.47
N GLN A 8 -14.12 -0.12 9.47
CA GLN A 8 -14.91 0.45 8.38
C GLN A 8 -15.78 1.58 8.97
N PRO A 9 -15.40 2.86 8.76
CA PRO A 9 -16.15 3.98 9.30
C PRO A 9 -17.64 3.93 8.91
N GLY A 10 -18.52 3.99 9.90
CA GLY A 10 -19.97 3.92 9.71
C GLY A 10 -20.55 2.52 9.55
N MET A 11 -19.73 1.46 9.64
CA MET A 11 -20.20 0.07 9.54
C MET A 11 -19.90 -0.76 10.80
N ASN A 12 -18.64 -0.91 11.19
CA ASN A 12 -18.23 -1.85 12.25
C ASN A 12 -17.30 -1.22 13.31
N MET A 13 -17.29 0.10 13.43
CA MET A 13 -16.48 0.86 14.40
C MET A 13 -17.38 1.51 15.47
N ASP A 14 -16.85 1.74 16.68
CA ASP A 14 -17.58 2.47 17.75
C ASP A 14 -17.96 3.89 17.27
N PRO A 15 -19.21 4.35 17.38
CA PRO A 15 -19.63 5.69 16.92
C PRO A 15 -18.79 6.86 17.45
N ARG A 16 -18.14 6.71 18.61
CA ARG A 16 -17.28 7.70 19.26
C ARG A 16 -15.80 7.47 18.98
N TRP A 17 -15.45 6.65 17.99
CA TRP A 17 -14.06 6.32 17.67
C TRP A 17 -13.17 7.55 17.44
N ARG A 18 -13.74 8.63 16.93
CA ARG A 18 -13.01 9.90 16.69
C ARG A 18 -12.50 10.58 17.96
N SER A 19 -13.21 10.42 19.08
CA SER A 19 -12.83 10.99 20.37
C SER A 19 -11.97 10.05 21.21
N ARG A 20 -11.50 8.93 20.65
CA ARG A 20 -10.78 7.91 21.41
C ARG A 20 -9.43 8.47 21.90
N PRO A 21 -9.08 8.28 23.19
CA PRO A 21 -7.78 8.65 23.73
C PRO A 21 -6.64 8.03 22.92
N GLU A 22 -5.53 8.74 22.80
CA GLU A 22 -4.40 8.35 21.94
C GLU A 22 -3.92 6.91 22.19
N HIS A 23 -3.76 6.54 23.47
CA HIS A 23 -3.30 5.22 23.89
C HIS A 23 -4.28 4.07 23.55
N LEU A 24 -5.51 4.37 23.13
CA LEU A 24 -6.53 3.39 22.72
C LEU A 24 -6.82 3.41 21.22
N ARG A 25 -6.21 4.33 20.44
CA ARG A 25 -6.49 4.45 19.00
C ARG A 25 -6.15 3.20 18.19
N TYR A 26 -5.26 2.34 18.72
CA TYR A 26 -4.91 1.06 18.10
C TYR A 26 -6.10 0.11 17.92
N LEU A 27 -7.14 0.25 18.75
CA LEU A 27 -8.35 -0.57 18.67
C LEU A 27 -9.17 -0.29 17.40
N GLU A 28 -8.98 0.89 16.79
CA GLU A 28 -9.55 1.24 15.48
C GLU A 28 -8.47 1.34 14.40
N ALA A 29 -7.25 0.85 14.62
CA ALA A 29 -6.21 0.99 13.62
C ALA A 29 -6.43 0.01 12.47
N ILE A 30 -6.20 0.47 11.23
CA ILE A 30 -6.04 -0.45 10.11
C ILE A 30 -4.60 -0.97 10.08
N PHE A 31 -4.47 -2.28 9.93
CA PHE A 31 -3.19 -2.97 9.79
C PHE A 31 -3.03 -3.36 8.33
N THR A 32 -2.07 -2.73 7.67
CA THR A 32 -1.75 -3.02 6.26
C THR A 32 -0.37 -3.60 6.14
N THR A 33 -0.12 -4.36 5.08
CA THR A 33 1.22 -4.75 4.66
C THR A 33 1.36 -4.61 3.15
N MET A 34 2.57 -4.34 2.69
CA MET A 34 2.92 -4.17 1.29
C MET A 34 3.88 -5.29 0.91
N ASP A 35 3.59 -5.94 -0.21
CA ASP A 35 4.46 -6.97 -0.76
C ASP A 35 4.39 -7.02 -2.29
N GLY A 36 5.49 -7.43 -2.90
CA GLY A 36 5.73 -7.47 -4.33
C GLY A 36 5.91 -8.90 -4.84
N ASN A 37 5.05 -9.32 -5.76
CA ASN A 37 5.20 -10.57 -6.50
C ASN A 37 5.92 -10.30 -7.84
N PHE A 38 7.06 -10.94 -8.08
CA PHE A 38 7.89 -10.76 -9.28
C PHE A 38 7.57 -11.77 -10.41
N GLN A 39 6.44 -12.47 -10.31
CA GLN A 39 6.00 -13.46 -11.29
C GLN A 39 4.56 -13.14 -11.71
N GLN A 40 4.40 -12.48 -12.85
CA GLN A 40 3.09 -12.28 -13.46
C GLN A 40 3.09 -12.69 -14.92
N ASN A 41 2.06 -13.43 -15.32
CA ASN A 41 1.85 -13.78 -16.72
C ASN A 41 1.32 -12.57 -17.49
N GLN A 42 2.00 -12.21 -18.59
CA GLN A 42 1.53 -11.15 -19.48
C GLN A 42 0.29 -11.64 -20.24
N ARG A 43 -0.86 -11.00 -20.02
CA ARG A 43 -2.13 -11.31 -20.70
C ARG A 43 -2.61 -10.26 -21.69
N ASP A 44 -1.88 -9.15 -21.78
CA ASP A 44 -2.12 -8.04 -22.71
C ASP A 44 -2.06 -8.56 -24.17
N LYS A 45 -3.11 -8.32 -24.95
CA LYS A 45 -3.25 -8.71 -26.35
C LYS A 45 -3.40 -7.46 -27.23
N PRO A 46 -2.29 -6.79 -27.61
CA PRO A 46 -2.35 -5.52 -28.34
C PRO A 46 -3.03 -5.60 -29.70
N SER A 47 -3.14 -6.81 -30.27
CA SER A 47 -3.80 -7.07 -31.54
C SER A 47 -5.32 -7.27 -31.43
N ASP A 48 -5.86 -7.38 -30.22
CA ASP A 48 -7.29 -7.54 -29.99
C ASP A 48 -7.91 -6.20 -29.57
N PRO A 49 -8.69 -5.52 -30.44
CA PRO A 49 -9.31 -4.25 -30.10
C PRO A 49 -10.40 -4.36 -29.01
N ASN A 50 -10.82 -5.57 -28.67
CA ASN A 50 -11.78 -5.83 -27.58
C ASN A 50 -11.07 -6.19 -26.26
N ASP A 51 -9.75 -6.18 -26.21
CA ASP A 51 -8.98 -6.38 -24.98
C ASP A 51 -8.95 -5.08 -24.16
N PHE A 52 -10.06 -4.79 -23.48
CA PHE A 52 -10.19 -3.67 -22.56
C PHE A 52 -10.63 -4.14 -21.17
N ALA A 53 -10.21 -3.41 -20.14
CA ALA A 53 -10.58 -3.72 -18.76
C ALA A 53 -12.06 -3.42 -18.52
N LEU A 54 -12.84 -4.43 -18.13
CA LEU A 54 -14.25 -4.26 -17.76
C LEU A 54 -14.43 -3.43 -16.47
N THR A 55 -13.40 -3.42 -15.62
CA THR A 55 -13.42 -2.77 -14.30
C THR A 55 -12.10 -2.02 -14.05
N GLU A 56 -11.72 -1.10 -14.93
CA GLU A 56 -10.49 -0.31 -14.80
C GLU A 56 -10.50 0.52 -13.50
N GLY A 57 -9.45 0.36 -12.68
CA GLY A 57 -9.34 1.08 -11.39
C GLY A 57 -10.38 0.67 -10.34
N ALA A 58 -11.00 -0.50 -10.50
CA ALA A 58 -11.94 -1.07 -9.55
C ALA A 58 -11.47 -2.45 -9.05
N ALA A 59 -12.20 -2.99 -8.08
CA ALA A 59 -11.80 -4.19 -7.34
C ALA A 59 -10.38 -4.03 -6.74
N TYR A 60 -9.42 -4.87 -7.11
CA TYR A 60 -8.11 -4.93 -6.46
C TYR A 60 -7.06 -3.98 -7.04
N PHE A 61 -7.15 -3.65 -8.33
CA PHE A 61 -6.13 -2.86 -9.01
C PHE A 61 -6.44 -1.37 -8.99
N ALA A 62 -5.40 -0.56 -8.84
CA ALA A 62 -5.48 0.89 -8.89
C ALA A 62 -5.84 1.38 -10.30
N ASN A 63 -6.27 2.64 -10.41
CA ASN A 63 -6.53 3.24 -11.72
C ASN A 63 -5.21 3.38 -12.51
N VAL A 64 -5.13 2.69 -13.64
CA VAL A 64 -3.91 2.61 -14.46
C VAL A 64 -3.55 3.95 -15.08
N GLN A 65 -4.54 4.77 -15.44
CA GLN A 65 -4.30 6.10 -16.02
C GLN A 65 -3.72 7.06 -15.00
N ASP A 66 -4.25 7.08 -13.78
CA ASP A 66 -3.69 7.86 -12.68
C ASP A 66 -2.25 7.43 -12.37
N PHE A 67 -1.96 6.12 -12.41
CA PHE A 67 -0.60 5.65 -12.19
C PHE A 67 0.36 6.12 -13.30
N LYS A 68 -0.07 6.06 -14.57
CA LYS A 68 0.71 6.59 -15.71
C LYS A 68 1.01 8.09 -15.55
N VAL A 69 0.02 8.87 -15.09
CA VAL A 69 0.20 10.31 -14.82
C VAL A 69 1.29 10.53 -13.76
N TYR A 70 1.30 9.72 -12.71
CA TYR A 70 2.33 9.76 -11.67
C TYR A 70 3.71 9.36 -12.21
N GLN A 71 3.78 8.24 -12.95
CA GLN A 71 5.04 7.72 -13.48
C GLN A 71 5.73 8.67 -14.45
N ARG A 72 4.97 9.39 -15.28
CA ARG A 72 5.51 10.34 -16.26
C ARG A 72 6.39 11.41 -15.61
N ASP A 73 6.06 11.80 -14.38
CA ASP A 73 6.75 12.89 -13.67
C ASP A 73 7.97 12.41 -12.85
N LEU A 74 8.22 11.10 -12.79
CA LEU A 74 9.33 10.51 -12.02
C LEU A 74 10.64 10.36 -12.82
N GLY A 75 10.63 10.70 -14.11
CA GLY A 75 11.77 10.52 -15.00
C GLY A 75 11.89 9.09 -15.56
N PRO A 76 12.97 8.80 -16.31
CA PRO A 76 13.14 7.51 -16.97
C PRO A 76 13.27 6.35 -15.98
N LEU A 77 12.71 5.20 -16.36
CA LEU A 77 12.84 3.96 -15.61
C LEU A 77 14.27 3.42 -15.73
N GLU A 78 15.09 3.60 -14.70
CA GLU A 78 16.38 2.89 -14.59
C GLU A 78 16.12 1.37 -14.57
N ARG A 79 16.95 0.60 -15.29
CA ARG A 79 16.78 -0.86 -15.43
C ARG A 79 17.30 -1.55 -14.17
N GLU A 80 16.40 -2.00 -13.31
CA GLU A 80 16.68 -3.13 -12.43
C GLU A 80 16.14 -4.39 -13.10
N VAL A 81 17.08 -5.19 -13.63
CA VAL A 81 16.89 -6.51 -14.24
C VAL A 81 16.11 -6.52 -15.57
N SER A 82 16.67 -7.16 -16.60
CA SER A 82 15.99 -7.29 -17.90
C SER A 82 14.92 -8.39 -17.85
N TYR A 83 13.72 -8.04 -17.42
CA TYR A 83 12.55 -8.86 -17.72
C TYR A 83 12.11 -8.60 -19.17
N GLY A 84 11.85 -9.66 -19.94
CA GLY A 84 11.48 -9.56 -21.36
C GLY A 84 10.04 -9.06 -21.60
N GLY A 85 9.19 -9.13 -20.58
CA GLY A 85 7.80 -8.67 -20.61
C GLY A 85 7.62 -7.20 -20.21
N ARG A 86 6.44 -6.64 -20.53
CA ARG A 86 6.07 -5.25 -20.17
C ARG A 86 5.81 -5.04 -18.68
N VAL A 87 5.45 -6.12 -17.99
CA VAL A 87 5.17 -6.17 -16.56
C VAL A 87 6.04 -7.27 -15.96
N SER A 88 6.87 -6.92 -14.99
CA SER A 88 7.77 -7.84 -14.31
C SER A 88 7.16 -8.45 -13.05
N GLY A 89 5.94 -8.06 -12.69
CA GLY A 89 5.30 -8.46 -11.43
C GLY A 89 4.20 -7.50 -11.00
N THR A 90 3.70 -7.64 -9.77
CA THR A 90 2.77 -6.71 -9.12
C THR A 90 3.20 -6.41 -7.70
N VAL A 91 2.79 -5.26 -7.19
CA VAL A 91 2.84 -4.96 -5.75
C VAL A 91 1.42 -4.76 -5.24
N GLY A 92 1.13 -5.30 -4.07
CA GLY A 92 -0.19 -5.28 -3.45
C GLY A 92 -0.17 -4.70 -2.04
N LEU A 93 -1.16 -3.87 -1.74
CA LEU A 93 -1.51 -3.46 -0.37
C LEU A 93 -2.57 -4.43 0.18
N SER A 94 -2.24 -5.13 1.26
CA SER A 94 -3.10 -6.12 1.88
C SER A 94 -3.39 -5.80 3.34
N CYS A 95 -4.50 -6.31 3.87
CA CYS A 95 -4.76 -6.35 5.30
C CYS A 95 -3.77 -7.32 5.96
N ALA A 96 -2.93 -6.82 6.87
CA ALA A 96 -1.90 -7.61 7.53
C ALA A 96 -2.42 -8.60 8.59
N ARG A 97 -3.74 -8.65 8.83
CA ARG A 97 -4.36 -9.56 9.82
C ARG A 97 -5.21 -10.65 9.21
N HIS A 98 -5.76 -10.39 8.02
CA HIS A 98 -6.75 -11.26 7.40
C HIS A 98 -6.47 -11.50 5.91
N MET A 99 -5.35 -10.98 5.38
CA MET A 99 -4.84 -11.28 4.03
C MET A 99 -5.77 -10.87 2.88
N PHE A 100 -6.66 -9.91 3.11
CA PHE A 100 -7.47 -9.32 2.04
C PHE A 100 -6.68 -8.22 1.33
N ILE A 101 -6.53 -8.34 0.01
CA ILE A 101 -6.03 -7.24 -0.82
C ILE A 101 -7.00 -6.06 -0.72
N LEU A 102 -6.48 -4.87 -0.42
CA LEU A 102 -7.28 -3.66 -0.33
C LEU A 102 -7.76 -3.24 -1.72
N PRO A 103 -8.99 -2.70 -1.85
CA PRO A 103 -9.47 -2.24 -3.14
C PRO A 103 -8.59 -1.11 -3.69
N GLY A 104 -8.21 -1.21 -4.96
CA GLY A 104 -7.29 -0.27 -5.59
C GLY A 104 -5.86 -0.31 -5.05
N GLY A 105 -5.50 -1.32 -4.26
CA GLY A 105 -4.19 -1.49 -3.63
C GLY A 105 -3.17 -2.25 -4.48
N GLY A 106 -3.54 -2.77 -5.65
CA GLY A 106 -2.67 -3.50 -6.57
C GLY A 106 -2.13 -2.63 -7.70
N VAL A 107 -0.84 -2.75 -8.01
CA VAL A 107 -0.15 -2.00 -9.06
C VAL A 107 0.85 -2.89 -9.80
N ASP A 108 0.88 -2.80 -11.13
CA ASP A 108 1.88 -3.50 -11.95
C ASP A 108 3.30 -2.95 -11.75
N LEU A 109 4.28 -3.84 -11.74
CA LEU A 109 5.71 -3.55 -11.72
C LEU A 109 6.23 -3.50 -13.16
N GLN A 110 6.87 -2.40 -13.55
CA GLN A 110 7.39 -2.23 -14.92
C GLN A 110 8.79 -2.83 -15.06
N LYS A 111 9.64 -2.63 -14.05
CA LYS A 111 11.05 -3.05 -14.01
C LYS A 111 11.45 -3.33 -12.56
N GLY A 112 10.80 -4.31 -11.96
CA GLY A 112 10.91 -4.61 -10.54
C GLY A 112 10.13 -3.63 -9.65
N GLU A 113 10.23 -3.87 -8.35
CA GLU A 113 9.58 -3.07 -7.32
C GLU A 113 10.35 -1.77 -7.11
N ARG A 114 9.64 -0.64 -7.16
CA ARG A 114 10.20 0.66 -6.80
C ARG A 114 9.31 1.31 -5.77
N PHE A 115 9.87 2.23 -4.99
CA PHE A 115 9.09 3.03 -4.05
C PHE A 115 7.93 3.76 -4.72
N ALA A 116 8.05 4.12 -6.01
CA ALA A 116 6.94 4.70 -6.76
C ALA A 116 5.74 3.75 -6.92
N ASN A 117 5.99 2.45 -7.16
CA ASN A 117 4.93 1.45 -7.25
C ASN A 117 4.24 1.30 -5.88
N VAL A 118 5.04 1.19 -4.81
CA VAL A 118 4.56 1.09 -3.43
C VAL A 118 3.79 2.35 -2.99
N ASP A 119 4.29 3.54 -3.33
CA ASP A 119 3.66 4.83 -3.04
C ASP A 119 2.25 4.90 -3.65
N PHE A 120 2.12 4.52 -4.93
CA PHE A 120 0.86 4.57 -5.63
C PHE A 120 -0.14 3.53 -5.11
N ALA A 121 0.32 2.28 -4.88
CA ALA A 121 -0.48 1.23 -4.27
C ALA A 121 -0.98 1.64 -2.87
N THR A 122 -0.12 2.28 -2.07
CA THR A 122 -0.44 2.76 -0.73
C THR A 122 -1.50 3.87 -0.77
N ILE A 123 -1.29 4.93 -1.54
CA ILE A 123 -2.23 6.05 -1.58
C ILE A 123 -3.57 5.67 -2.23
N SER A 124 -3.55 4.83 -3.27
CA SER A 124 -4.77 4.35 -3.93
C SER A 124 -5.55 3.39 -3.03
N GLY A 125 -4.88 2.38 -2.45
CA GLY A 125 -5.54 1.38 -1.62
C GLY A 125 -6.09 1.91 -0.30
N LEU A 126 -5.49 2.98 0.25
CA LEU A 126 -5.91 3.55 1.53
C LEU A 126 -7.05 4.57 1.44
N GLN A 127 -7.54 4.93 0.24
CA GLN A 127 -8.53 6.02 0.08
C GLN A 127 -9.73 5.93 1.04
N ARG A 128 -10.23 4.72 1.31
CA ARG A 128 -11.35 4.47 2.24
C ARG A 128 -11.00 4.73 3.72
N TRP A 129 -9.73 4.63 4.09
CA TRP A 129 -9.23 4.70 5.46
C TRP A 129 -8.43 5.97 5.76
N MET A 130 -8.38 6.93 4.84
CA MET A 130 -7.61 8.18 5.03
C MET A 130 -8.15 9.07 6.16
N ASN A 131 -9.38 8.82 6.64
CA ASN A 131 -9.97 9.56 7.75
C ASN A 131 -9.80 8.87 9.12
N ILE A 132 -9.21 7.68 9.18
CA ILE A 132 -9.03 6.93 10.43
C ILE A 132 -7.98 7.59 11.34
N LEU A 133 -7.91 7.22 12.61
CA LEU A 133 -6.97 7.86 13.54
C LEU A 133 -5.55 7.31 13.48
N LEU A 134 -5.38 6.06 13.04
CA LEU A 134 -4.11 5.36 13.06
C LEU A 134 -4.02 4.27 11.98
N ILE A 135 -2.90 4.25 11.27
CA ILE A 135 -2.49 3.18 10.37
C ILE A 135 -1.25 2.49 10.95
N ILE A 136 -1.25 1.17 10.97
CA ILE A 136 -0.05 0.36 11.19
C ILE A 136 0.35 -0.21 9.83
N ALA A 137 1.41 0.35 9.24
CA ALA A 137 1.85 0.04 7.89
C ALA A 137 3.08 -0.88 7.94
N GLY A 138 2.88 -2.15 7.57
CA GLY A 138 3.91 -3.14 7.30
C GLY A 138 4.50 -3.00 5.90
N TYR A 139 5.81 -3.24 5.79
CA TYR A 139 6.57 -3.39 4.54
C TYR A 139 7.99 -3.82 4.91
N ASP A 140 8.59 -4.74 4.16
CA ASP A 140 9.86 -5.36 4.56
C ASP A 140 10.98 -4.35 4.70
N ILE A 141 11.08 -3.42 3.76
CA ILE A 141 12.10 -2.37 3.76
C ILE A 141 11.58 -1.05 4.30
N ASN A 142 10.62 -1.07 5.25
CA ASN A 142 10.08 0.15 5.86
C ASN A 142 11.13 1.05 6.50
N CYS A 143 12.24 0.48 7.00
CA CYS A 143 13.36 1.25 7.54
C CYS A 143 14.05 2.14 6.48
N GLN A 144 13.89 1.82 5.19
CA GLN A 144 14.36 2.59 4.05
C GLN A 144 13.23 3.43 3.45
N TYR A 145 12.11 2.78 3.12
CA TYR A 145 10.96 3.38 2.45
C TYR A 145 10.44 4.65 3.12
N ARG A 146 10.29 4.62 4.45
CA ARG A 146 9.68 5.71 5.22
C ARG A 146 10.51 7.00 5.20
N LYS A 147 11.83 6.91 5.01
CA LYS A 147 12.76 8.05 5.16
C LYS A 147 12.36 9.23 4.27
N ASN A 148 11.93 8.93 3.05
CA ASN A 148 11.53 9.92 2.06
C ASN A 148 10.02 9.91 1.78
N PHE A 149 9.22 9.20 2.56
CA PHE A 149 7.78 9.03 2.31
C PHE A 149 7.06 10.37 2.19
N GLN A 150 7.24 11.29 3.13
CA GLN A 150 6.61 12.61 3.10
C GLN A 150 7.01 13.42 1.84
N LYS A 151 8.29 13.35 1.44
CA LYS A 151 8.78 14.03 0.24
C LYS A 151 8.08 13.49 -1.02
N ARG A 152 7.88 12.17 -1.11
CA ARG A 152 7.18 11.55 -2.24
C ARG A 152 5.67 11.84 -2.20
N MET A 153 5.05 11.82 -1.02
CA MET A 153 3.62 12.16 -0.86
C MET A 153 3.29 13.61 -1.24
N LYS A 154 4.24 14.55 -1.10
CA LYS A 154 4.06 15.95 -1.53
C LYS A 154 3.72 16.10 -3.01
N TRP A 155 4.16 15.16 -3.87
CA TRP A 155 3.76 15.15 -5.27
C TRP A 155 2.23 14.98 -5.40
N PHE A 156 1.64 14.03 -4.67
CA PHE A 156 0.19 13.82 -4.69
C PHE A 156 -0.58 15.02 -4.14
N GLU A 157 -0.06 15.69 -3.10
CA GLU A 157 -0.66 16.93 -2.60
C GLU A 157 -0.71 18.04 -3.65
N THR A 158 0.36 18.17 -4.45
CA THR A 158 0.50 19.23 -5.46
C THR A 158 -0.22 18.89 -6.76
N ASN A 159 -0.36 17.60 -7.08
CA ASN A 159 -0.83 17.11 -8.37
C ASN A 159 -2.17 16.37 -8.31
N ARG A 160 -2.85 16.39 -7.16
CA ARG A 160 -4.16 15.74 -6.95
C ARG A 160 -5.17 16.05 -8.06
N SER A 161 -5.26 17.28 -8.55
CA SER A 161 -6.23 17.65 -9.60
C SER A 161 -6.06 16.87 -10.91
N ARG A 162 -4.90 16.25 -11.14
CA ARG A 162 -4.60 15.42 -12.33
C ARG A 162 -5.02 13.96 -12.17
N LEU A 163 -5.48 13.56 -10.99
CA LEU A 163 -5.82 12.18 -10.64
C LEU A 163 -7.33 12.05 -10.47
N LEU A 164 -7.90 11.03 -11.11
CA LEU A 164 -9.33 10.74 -11.13
C LEU A 164 -9.77 9.99 -9.87
N SER A 165 -9.03 8.96 -9.45
CA SER A 165 -9.43 8.02 -8.40
C SER A 165 -8.90 8.37 -7.01
N ILE A 166 -7.79 9.11 -6.93
CA ILE A 166 -7.27 9.61 -5.64
C ILE A 166 -8.13 10.78 -5.20
N GLN A 167 -8.59 10.83 -3.96
CA GLN A 167 -9.39 11.95 -3.40
C GLN A 167 -8.71 12.57 -2.18
N HIS A 168 -8.17 11.71 -1.31
CA HIS A 168 -7.48 12.09 -0.09
C HIS A 168 -5.98 11.88 -0.24
N VAL A 169 -5.21 12.89 0.17
CA VAL A 169 -3.73 12.91 0.03
C VAL A 169 -3.01 13.12 1.36
N ARG A 170 -3.75 13.36 2.45
CA ARG A 170 -3.21 13.52 3.79
C ARG A 170 -3.38 12.24 4.58
N PHE A 171 -2.28 11.60 4.91
CA PHE A 171 -2.29 10.39 5.69
C PHE A 171 -2.59 10.69 7.16
N PRO A 172 -3.34 9.82 7.85
CA PRO A 172 -3.46 9.90 9.30
C PRO A 172 -2.12 9.55 9.95
N ARG A 173 -2.08 9.51 11.29
CA ARG A 173 -0.88 9.02 11.97
C ARG A 173 -0.59 7.60 11.49
N THR A 174 0.67 7.35 11.12
CA THR A 174 1.12 6.05 10.64
C THR A 174 2.31 5.58 11.44
N PHE A 175 2.24 4.35 11.95
CA PHE A 175 3.41 3.65 12.46
C PHE A 175 3.91 2.67 11.40
N SER A 176 5.20 2.76 11.08
CA SER A 176 5.86 1.82 10.18
C SER A 176 6.38 0.63 10.97
N VAL A 177 6.19 -0.57 10.44
CA VAL A 177 6.64 -1.85 11.02
C VAL A 177 7.18 -2.75 9.91
N ILE A 178 7.99 -3.73 10.27
CA ILE A 178 8.56 -4.72 9.34
C ILE A 178 8.00 -6.09 9.74
N GLY A 179 7.64 -6.92 8.74
CA GLY A 179 7.15 -8.27 8.95
C GLY A 179 8.07 -9.08 9.87
N LYS A 180 7.48 -9.90 10.75
CA LYS A 180 8.23 -10.67 11.74
C LYS A 180 9.26 -11.61 11.08
N PHE A 181 8.96 -12.13 9.90
CA PHE A 181 9.88 -13.01 9.17
C PHE A 181 11.08 -12.23 8.62
N HIS A 182 10.84 -11.04 8.07
CA HIS A 182 11.87 -10.20 7.48
C HIS A 182 12.73 -9.46 8.52
N LEU A 183 12.16 -9.07 9.66
CA LEU A 183 12.83 -8.22 10.65
C LEU A 183 14.21 -8.72 11.14
N PRO A 184 14.45 -10.03 11.38
CA PRO A 184 15.78 -10.54 11.72
C PRO A 184 16.87 -10.24 10.69
N ALA A 185 16.53 -10.13 9.39
CA ALA A 185 17.49 -9.82 8.33
C ALA A 185 17.96 -8.34 8.35
N HIS A 186 17.32 -7.49 9.15
CA HIS A 186 17.68 -6.08 9.26
C HIS A 186 18.74 -5.84 10.33
N THR A 187 19.36 -4.65 10.28
CA THR A 187 20.28 -4.17 11.31
C THR A 187 19.65 -4.22 12.69
N ALA A 188 20.48 -4.38 13.73
CA ALA A 188 20.00 -4.43 15.12
C ALA A 188 19.02 -3.27 15.40
N SER A 189 19.36 -2.05 14.96
CA SER A 189 18.51 -0.86 15.13
C SER A 189 17.07 -1.01 14.65
N CYS A 190 16.85 -1.78 13.59
CA CYS A 190 15.52 -2.00 13.03
C CYS A 190 14.69 -2.95 13.89
N ARG A 191 15.33 -3.97 14.49
CA ARG A 191 14.69 -5.04 15.27
C ARG A 191 13.97 -4.53 16.51
N TYR A 192 14.31 -3.33 16.99
CA TYR A 192 13.58 -2.66 18.07
C TYR A 192 12.62 -1.60 17.53
N LYS A 193 13.05 -0.78 16.56
CA LYS A 193 12.26 0.37 16.07
C LYS A 193 11.03 0.00 15.22
N PHE A 194 11.07 -1.14 14.53
CA PHE A 194 10.05 -1.55 13.55
C PHE A 194 9.37 -2.86 13.93
N SER A 195 9.58 -3.35 15.15
CA SER A 195 9.03 -4.63 15.58
C SER A 195 7.55 -4.54 15.91
N TYR A 196 6.78 -5.49 15.39
CA TYR A 196 5.41 -5.72 15.85
C TYR A 196 5.34 -6.07 17.34
N TYR A 197 6.34 -6.74 17.91
CA TYR A 197 6.37 -7.09 19.34
C TYR A 197 6.39 -5.85 20.26
N TRP A 198 6.97 -4.75 19.79
CA TRP A 198 7.11 -3.52 20.54
C TRP A 198 6.08 -2.45 20.14
N MET A 199 5.18 -2.77 19.20
CA MET A 199 4.14 -1.85 18.71
C MET A 199 2.86 -1.97 19.55
N PRO A 200 2.46 -0.93 20.30
CA PRO A 200 1.23 -0.98 21.08
C PRO A 200 0.01 -1.31 20.22
N GLY A 201 -0.76 -2.31 20.66
CA GLY A 201 -1.98 -2.74 19.97
C GLY A 201 -1.77 -3.64 18.77
N ALA A 202 -0.52 -4.01 18.44
CA ALA A 202 -0.24 -4.99 17.40
C ALA A 202 -0.69 -6.41 17.77
N ALA A 203 -0.79 -6.73 19.06
CA ALA A 203 -1.09 -8.08 19.55
C ALA A 203 -0.17 -9.12 18.86
N MET A 204 -0.73 -10.21 18.34
CA MET A 204 0.02 -11.28 17.68
C MET A 204 0.20 -11.09 16.16
N THR A 205 -0.17 -9.95 15.59
CA THR A 205 0.00 -9.65 14.14
C THR A 205 1.45 -9.93 13.71
N ASP A 206 1.65 -10.72 12.66
CA ASP A 206 2.97 -11.03 12.10
C ASP A 206 3.41 -10.01 11.03
N GLY A 207 2.46 -9.42 10.32
CA GLY A 207 2.73 -8.48 9.24
C GLY A 207 2.99 -9.15 7.90
N GLU A 208 2.85 -10.47 7.83
CA GLU A 208 2.98 -11.24 6.60
C GLU A 208 1.59 -11.33 5.93
N ALA A 209 1.56 -11.25 4.61
CA ALA A 209 0.32 -11.42 3.82
C ALA A 209 0.66 -12.14 2.51
N PRO A 210 -0.30 -12.41 1.62
CA PRO A 210 -0.05 -13.32 0.52
C PRO A 210 0.98 -12.73 -0.46
N GLU A 211 2.01 -13.53 -0.72
CA GLU A 211 3.05 -13.37 -1.76
C GLU A 211 2.50 -13.69 -3.16
#